data_AF-A0A1G8B7Z9-F1
#
_entry.id   AF-A0A1G8B7Z9-F1
#
_cell.length_a   1.000
_cell.length_b   1.000
_cell.length_c   1.000
_cell.angle_alpha   90.00
_cell.angle_beta   90.00
_cell.angle_gamma   90.00
#
_symmetry.space_group_name_H-M   'P 1'
#
loop_
_entity.id
_entity.type
_entity.pdbx_description
1 polymer ?
#
loop_
_entity_poly.entity_id
_entity_poly.type
_entity_poly.pdbx_seq_one_letter_code
_entity_poly.pdbx_strand_id
1 'polypeptide(L)'
;MNAPVDLPFMRAAAALDAYRRNLAETARWADPSWSAALLGADAAQLAGWQAVLVWASAPALESCSRALAQAAGVRMPSLDVLTQPALRTALPPASAGSGLAGGAGSSAALANAAGQSAAQPNAALLDVLPAQTGLQVLRMRALSFRRAEARRLIDKRSRSQLSEWAGVGIDRLTQDAHLADAPDTARLVARVAMPPLAALDAAGLALEGCALLLRDLTTADPAGPRLPFPLLRLALPRVLPTPPWLAAVPPQLDALGTARLFARLSELLPEWAWLFG
;
A
#
# COMPACT_ATOMS: atom_id res chain seq x y z
N MET A 1 -26.59 -0.30 -2.33
CA MET A 1 -27.22 -0.15 -3.65
C MET A 1 -26.08 0.20 -4.59
N ASN A 2 -25.53 -0.79 -5.30
CA ASN A 2 -24.33 -0.62 -6.12
C ASN A 2 -24.74 0.06 -7.43
N ALA A 3 -24.30 1.30 -7.65
CA ALA A 3 -24.46 1.98 -8.93
C ALA A 3 -23.66 1.23 -10.01
N PRO A 4 -24.08 1.24 -11.29
CA PRO A 4 -23.35 0.60 -12.37
C PRO A 4 -22.04 1.38 -12.63
N VAL A 5 -20.94 0.92 -12.05
CA VAL A 5 -19.57 1.41 -12.25
C VAL A 5 -18.87 0.73 -13.43
N ASP A 6 -19.62 -0.06 -14.22
CA ASP A 6 -19.10 -0.85 -15.35
C ASP A 6 -18.59 0.01 -16.52
N LEU A 7 -19.01 1.29 -16.58
CA LEU A 7 -18.52 2.24 -17.58
C LEU A 7 -17.25 2.95 -17.05
N PRO A 8 -16.15 3.03 -17.83
CA PRO A 8 -14.89 3.61 -17.38
C PRO A 8 -15.00 5.03 -16.80
N PHE A 9 -15.87 5.88 -17.36
CA PHE A 9 -16.08 7.24 -16.85
C PHE A 9 -16.86 7.28 -15.52
N MET A 10 -17.77 6.33 -15.28
CA MET A 10 -18.50 6.21 -14.01
C MET A 10 -17.56 5.78 -12.89
N ARG A 11 -16.66 4.82 -13.17
CA ARG A 11 -15.58 4.45 -12.26
C ARG A 11 -14.65 5.62 -11.96
N ALA A 12 -14.24 6.37 -12.99
CA ALA A 12 -13.39 7.54 -12.82
C ALA A 12 -14.05 8.61 -11.92
N ALA A 13 -15.32 8.90 -12.15
CA ALA A 13 -16.10 9.82 -11.33
C ALA A 13 -16.23 9.34 -9.89
N ALA A 14 -16.52 8.04 -9.68
CA ALA A 14 -16.60 7.44 -8.35
C ALA A 14 -15.26 7.48 -7.60
N ALA A 15 -14.14 7.24 -8.31
CA ALA A 15 -12.80 7.33 -7.75
C ALA A 15 -12.44 8.76 -7.34
N LEU A 16 -12.76 9.74 -8.19
CA LEU A 16 -12.56 11.17 -7.87
C LEU A 16 -13.39 11.63 -6.69
N ASP A 17 -14.66 11.22 -6.63
CA ASP A 17 -15.57 11.57 -5.55
C ASP A 17 -15.12 10.94 -4.22
N ALA A 18 -14.70 9.68 -4.23
CA ALA A 18 -14.10 9.03 -3.07
C ALA A 18 -12.78 9.70 -2.62
N TYR A 19 -11.88 10.03 -3.55
CA TYR A 19 -10.67 10.79 -3.25
C TYR A 19 -11.00 12.14 -2.60
N ARG A 20 -11.99 12.88 -3.13
CA ARG A 20 -12.43 14.17 -2.57
C ARG A 20 -12.96 14.03 -1.14
N ARG A 21 -13.73 12.98 -0.84
CA ARG A 21 -14.19 12.70 0.53
C ARG A 21 -13.02 12.41 1.46
N ASN A 22 -12.08 11.57 1.05
CA ASN A 22 -10.89 11.27 1.87
C ASN A 22 -10.08 12.53 2.15
N LEU A 23 -9.91 13.39 1.13
CA LEU A 23 -9.23 14.68 1.27
C LEU A 23 -9.99 15.63 2.21
N ALA A 24 -11.32 15.67 2.17
CA ALA A 24 -12.12 16.53 3.03
C ALA A 24 -12.03 16.14 4.52
N GLU A 25 -11.76 14.87 4.83
CA GLU A 25 -11.69 14.36 6.20
C GLU A 25 -10.27 14.17 6.73
N THR A 26 -9.25 14.52 5.94
CA THR A 26 -7.83 14.25 6.26
C THR A 26 -7.40 14.72 7.64
N ALA A 27 -7.84 15.90 8.09
CA ALA A 27 -7.46 16.41 9.40
C ALA A 27 -7.92 15.53 10.57
N ARG A 28 -8.92 14.65 10.38
CA ARG A 28 -9.39 13.72 11.42
C ARG A 28 -8.53 12.46 11.57
N TRP A 29 -8.01 11.95 10.46
CA TRP A 29 -7.33 10.65 10.43
C TRP A 29 -5.83 10.74 10.17
N ALA A 30 -5.31 11.91 9.80
CA ALA A 30 -3.88 12.11 9.64
C ALA A 30 -3.14 11.83 10.96
N ASP A 31 -1.97 11.20 10.85
CA ASP A 31 -1.11 10.94 11.98
C ASP A 31 -0.74 12.27 12.67
N PRO A 32 -0.83 12.36 14.02
CA PRO A 32 -0.62 13.60 14.75
C PRO A 32 0.74 14.26 14.48
N SER A 33 1.77 13.51 14.07
CA SER A 33 3.09 14.05 13.73
C SER A 33 3.09 14.98 12.51
N TRP A 34 2.08 14.88 11.62
CA TRP A 34 1.89 15.84 10.53
C TRP A 34 1.45 17.20 11.07
N SER A 35 0.36 17.23 11.82
CA SER A 35 -0.19 18.47 12.37
C SER A 35 0.77 19.13 13.35
N ALA A 36 1.42 18.35 14.22
CA ALA A 36 2.44 18.88 15.14
C ALA A 36 3.56 19.62 14.38
N ALA A 37 4.09 18.99 13.33
CA ALA A 37 5.18 19.58 12.55
C ALA A 37 4.74 20.78 11.69
N LEU A 38 3.56 20.69 11.07
CA LEU A 38 3.07 21.74 10.16
C LEU A 38 2.53 22.97 10.89
N LEU A 39 1.96 22.78 12.09
CA LEU A 39 1.45 23.88 12.91
C LEU A 39 2.52 24.43 13.88
N GLY A 40 3.64 23.74 14.05
CA GLY A 40 4.62 24.06 15.09
C GLY A 40 4.04 23.90 16.50
N ALA A 41 3.11 22.96 16.67
CA ALA A 41 2.34 22.78 17.89
C ALA A 41 2.98 21.75 18.82
N ASP A 42 2.97 22.03 20.13
CA ASP A 42 3.28 21.05 21.16
C ASP A 42 2.14 20.03 21.37
N ALA A 43 2.36 19.07 22.26
CA ALA A 43 1.38 18.01 22.53
C ALA A 43 0.05 18.52 23.11
N ALA A 44 0.08 19.58 23.93
CA ALA A 44 -1.12 20.13 24.55
C ALA A 44 -1.94 20.92 23.52
N GLN A 45 -1.27 21.73 22.70
CA GLN A 45 -1.87 22.45 21.58
C GLN A 45 -2.48 21.49 20.56
N LEU A 46 -1.80 20.39 20.26
CA LEU A 46 -2.28 19.37 19.34
C LEU A 46 -3.53 18.65 19.88
N ALA A 47 -3.55 18.30 21.16
CA ALA A 47 -4.73 17.70 21.80
C ALA A 47 -5.93 18.66 21.77
N GLY A 48 -5.71 19.95 22.05
CA GLY A 48 -6.73 20.99 21.93
C GLY A 48 -7.28 21.13 20.51
N TRP A 49 -6.38 21.14 19.51
CA TRP A 49 -6.76 21.18 18.10
C TRP A 49 -7.60 19.97 17.68
N GLN A 50 -7.18 18.76 18.07
CA GLN A 50 -7.94 17.53 17.80
C GLN A 50 -9.33 17.55 18.46
N ALA A 51 -9.43 18.03 19.70
CA ALA A 51 -10.71 18.15 20.39
C ALA A 51 -11.67 19.11 19.66
N VAL A 52 -11.16 20.22 19.11
CA VAL A 52 -11.98 21.16 18.31
C VAL A 52 -12.44 20.55 17.00
N LEU A 53 -11.59 19.76 16.32
CA LEU A 53 -11.96 19.10 15.05
C LEU A 53 -13.13 18.13 15.17
N VAL A 54 -13.35 17.54 16.35
CA VAL A 54 -14.51 16.66 16.60
C VAL A 54 -15.82 17.43 16.43
N TRP A 55 -15.84 18.70 16.83
CA TRP A 55 -17.03 19.56 16.82
C TRP A 55 -17.07 20.54 15.64
N ALA A 56 -16.04 20.52 14.78
CA ALA A 56 -15.96 21.38 13.62
C ALA A 56 -17.11 21.08 12.64
N SER A 57 -17.67 22.14 12.04
CA SER A 57 -18.61 22.00 10.93
C SER A 57 -17.94 21.35 9.72
N ALA A 58 -18.72 20.71 8.86
CA ALA A 58 -18.18 20.05 7.67
C ALA A 58 -17.34 21.00 6.77
N PRO A 59 -17.75 22.26 6.49
CA PRO A 59 -16.93 23.18 5.69
C PRO A 59 -15.61 23.59 6.38
N ALA A 60 -15.63 23.76 7.70
CA ALA A 60 -14.44 24.11 8.47
C ALA A 60 -13.43 22.95 8.49
N LEU A 61 -13.93 21.72 8.69
CA LEU A 61 -13.12 20.51 8.60
C LEU A 61 -12.51 20.35 7.20
N GLU A 62 -13.31 20.48 6.14
CA GLU A 62 -12.83 20.37 4.78
C GLU A 62 -11.72 21.39 4.49
N SER A 63 -11.89 22.63 4.93
CA SER A 63 -10.88 23.69 4.78
C SER A 63 -9.59 23.35 5.51
N CYS A 64 -9.67 22.87 6.76
CA CYS A 64 -8.51 22.44 7.54
C CYS A 64 -7.81 21.25 6.89
N SER A 65 -8.56 20.25 6.43
CA SER A 65 -8.03 19.06 5.77
C SER A 65 -7.31 19.40 4.46
N ARG A 66 -7.88 20.29 3.64
CA ARG A 66 -7.24 20.77 2.40
C ARG A 66 -5.95 21.54 2.70
N ALA A 67 -5.97 22.44 3.70
CA ALA A 67 -4.79 23.20 4.09
C ALA A 67 -3.67 22.28 4.60
N LEU A 68 -4.01 21.29 5.44
CA LEU A 68 -3.06 20.30 5.96
C LEU A 68 -2.47 19.44 4.83
N ALA A 69 -3.31 18.92 3.93
CA ALA A 69 -2.85 18.12 2.80
C ALA A 69 -1.95 18.93 1.84
N GLN A 70 -2.31 20.19 1.57
CA GLN A 70 -1.50 21.08 0.74
C GLN A 70 -0.15 21.40 1.39
N ALA A 71 -0.15 21.71 2.70
CA ALA A 71 1.07 21.97 3.45
C ALA A 71 1.98 20.72 3.56
N ALA A 72 1.37 19.53 3.59
CA ALA A 72 2.08 18.26 3.51
C ALA A 72 2.58 17.90 2.10
N GLY A 73 2.27 18.72 1.08
CA GLY A 73 2.69 18.51 -0.30
C GLY A 73 1.90 17.43 -1.04
N VAL A 74 0.70 17.07 -0.57
CA VAL A 74 -0.16 16.09 -1.24
C VAL A 74 -0.56 16.63 -2.61
N ARG A 75 -0.28 15.83 -3.65
CA ARG A 75 -0.70 16.11 -5.02
C ARG A 75 -1.73 15.07 -5.43
N MET A 76 -2.83 15.54 -6.00
CA MET A 76 -3.85 14.65 -6.55
C MET A 76 -3.24 13.80 -7.68
N PRO A 77 -3.51 12.48 -7.71
CA PRO A 77 -3.20 11.65 -8.87
C PRO A 77 -3.86 12.22 -10.14
N SER A 78 -3.21 12.06 -11.30
CA SER A 78 -3.84 12.46 -12.55
C SER A 78 -5.07 11.60 -12.84
N LEU A 79 -6.00 12.13 -13.62
CA LEU A 79 -7.20 11.38 -14.03
C LEU A 79 -6.81 10.08 -14.72
N ASP A 80 -5.80 10.10 -15.59
CA ASP A 80 -5.29 8.93 -16.29
C ASP A 80 -4.82 7.82 -15.34
N VAL A 81 -4.25 8.18 -14.19
CA VAL A 81 -3.82 7.20 -13.18
C VAL A 81 -5.03 6.60 -12.46
N LEU A 82 -6.07 7.39 -12.20
CA LEU A 82 -7.29 6.90 -11.52
C LEU A 82 -8.18 6.02 -12.42
N THR A 83 -8.06 6.15 -13.75
CA THR A 83 -8.79 5.31 -14.70
C THR A 83 -8.08 3.99 -15.03
N GLN A 84 -6.80 3.87 -14.67
CA GLN A 84 -6.03 2.65 -14.89
C GLN A 84 -6.41 1.53 -13.90
N PRO A 85 -6.37 0.26 -14.32
CA PRO A 85 -6.62 -0.88 -13.44
C PRO A 85 -5.59 -1.00 -12.31
N ALA A 86 -5.85 -1.87 -11.34
CA ALA A 86 -4.95 -2.14 -10.22
C ALA A 86 -3.56 -2.63 -10.67
N LEU A 87 -3.51 -3.32 -11.80
CA LEU A 87 -2.29 -3.83 -12.42
C LEU A 87 -2.16 -3.27 -13.83
N ARG A 88 -1.08 -2.51 -14.05
CA ARG A 88 -0.76 -1.91 -15.34
C ARG A 88 0.19 -2.84 -16.10
N THR A 89 0.03 -2.94 -17.40
CA THR A 89 1.05 -3.58 -18.23
C THR A 89 2.30 -2.72 -18.24
N ALA A 90 3.45 -3.28 -17.82
CA ALA A 90 4.71 -2.59 -17.97
C ALA A 90 4.93 -2.32 -19.47
N LEU A 91 5.14 -1.06 -19.83
CA LEU A 91 5.57 -0.72 -21.19
C LEU A 91 6.93 -1.40 -21.40
N PRO A 92 7.16 -2.14 -22.51
CA PRO A 92 8.50 -2.65 -22.78
C PRO A 92 9.48 -1.48 -22.80
N PRO A 93 10.70 -1.64 -22.25
CA PRO A 93 11.71 -0.60 -22.38
C PRO A 93 11.89 -0.31 -23.86
N ALA A 94 11.79 0.96 -24.25
CA ALA A 94 12.02 1.38 -25.63
C ALA A 94 13.36 0.77 -26.07
N SER A 95 13.29 -0.11 -27.07
CA SER A 95 14.43 -0.86 -27.57
C SER A 95 15.51 0.13 -28.02
N ALA A 96 16.57 0.26 -27.21
CA ALA A 96 17.82 0.83 -27.67
C ALA A 96 18.27 -0.01 -28.88
N GLY A 97 18.51 0.67 -29.99
CA GLY A 97 18.61 0.06 -31.32
C GLY A 97 19.66 -1.04 -31.43
N SER A 98 19.28 -2.03 -32.24
CA SER A 98 20.11 -2.81 -33.17
C SER A 98 21.63 -2.85 -32.92
N GLY A 99 22.11 -4.01 -32.47
CA GLY A 99 23.51 -4.41 -32.52
C GLY A 99 23.63 -5.93 -32.55
N LEU A 100 24.07 -6.47 -33.68
CA LEU A 100 24.17 -7.90 -34.00
C LEU A 100 25.19 -8.64 -33.13
N ALA A 101 24.87 -9.89 -32.76
CA ALA A 101 25.67 -11.13 -32.96
C ALA A 101 25.71 -12.09 -31.74
N GLY A 102 25.17 -13.30 -31.97
CA GLY A 102 25.82 -14.58 -31.65
C GLY A 102 26.03 -15.01 -30.19
N GLY A 103 25.24 -15.99 -29.73
CA GLY A 103 25.58 -16.78 -28.54
C GLY A 103 24.45 -17.71 -28.09
N ALA A 104 24.40 -18.93 -28.61
CA ALA A 104 23.43 -19.95 -28.23
C ALA A 104 23.78 -20.56 -26.86
N GLY A 105 22.82 -20.53 -25.92
CA GLY A 105 22.86 -21.33 -24.69
C GLY A 105 22.52 -20.59 -23.39
N SER A 106 21.28 -20.12 -23.23
CA SER A 106 20.61 -19.85 -21.92
C SER A 106 19.19 -19.25 -22.06
N SER A 107 18.56 -19.40 -23.23
CA SER A 107 17.34 -18.66 -23.60
C SER A 107 16.10 -19.06 -22.78
N ALA A 108 15.98 -20.30 -22.30
CA ALA A 108 14.75 -20.73 -21.60
C ALA A 108 14.57 -20.14 -20.18
N ALA A 109 15.67 -19.89 -19.45
CA ALA A 109 15.60 -19.26 -18.12
C ALA A 109 15.41 -17.73 -18.22
N LEU A 110 16.01 -17.10 -19.23
CA LEU A 110 15.80 -15.68 -19.55
C LEU A 110 14.43 -15.43 -20.19
N ALA A 111 13.90 -16.38 -20.98
CA ALA A 111 12.56 -16.30 -21.56
C ALA A 111 11.45 -16.48 -20.52
N ASN A 112 11.66 -17.28 -19.46
CA ASN A 112 10.72 -17.34 -18.33
C ASN A 112 10.73 -16.07 -17.48
N ALA A 113 11.86 -15.35 -17.40
CA ALA A 113 11.93 -14.03 -16.79
C ALA A 113 11.33 -12.92 -17.69
N ALA A 114 11.42 -13.07 -19.02
CA ALA A 114 10.87 -12.13 -20.00
C ALA A 114 9.39 -12.37 -20.36
N GLY A 115 8.81 -13.52 -19.99
CA GLY A 115 7.42 -13.89 -20.26
C GLY A 115 6.39 -13.39 -19.24
N GLN A 116 6.85 -12.90 -18.08
CA GLN A 116 6.00 -12.19 -17.12
C GLN A 116 6.20 -10.70 -17.35
N SER A 117 5.43 -10.11 -18.27
CA SER A 117 5.31 -8.65 -18.36
C SER A 117 5.00 -8.14 -16.95
N ALA A 118 5.96 -7.46 -16.32
CA ALA A 118 5.93 -7.18 -14.88
C ALA A 118 4.76 -6.25 -14.58
N ALA A 119 3.61 -6.82 -14.22
CA ALA A 119 2.40 -6.07 -13.97
C ALA A 119 2.69 -5.06 -12.85
N GLN A 120 2.64 -3.76 -13.19
CA GLN A 120 3.03 -2.70 -12.29
C GLN A 120 1.82 -2.30 -11.44
N PRO A 121 1.90 -2.39 -10.10
CA PRO A 121 0.80 -1.98 -9.23
C PRO A 121 0.47 -0.49 -9.43
N ASN A 122 -0.81 -0.18 -9.52
CA ASN A 122 -1.32 1.19 -9.52
C ASN A 122 -1.61 1.65 -8.09
N ALA A 123 -0.55 1.93 -7.32
CA ALA A 123 -0.69 2.22 -5.90
C ALA A 123 -1.36 3.57 -5.59
N ALA A 124 -1.57 4.44 -6.59
CA ALA A 124 -2.36 5.67 -6.43
C ALA A 124 -3.84 5.39 -6.13
N LEU A 125 -4.36 4.22 -6.49
CA LEU A 125 -5.71 3.81 -6.13
C LEU A 125 -5.89 3.67 -4.61
N LEU A 126 -4.82 3.54 -3.84
CA LEU A 126 -4.91 3.49 -2.38
C LEU A 126 -5.35 4.83 -1.76
N ASP A 127 -5.15 5.96 -2.45
CA ASP A 127 -5.66 7.27 -2.01
C ASP A 127 -7.18 7.41 -2.17
N VAL A 128 -7.79 6.54 -2.98
CA VAL A 128 -9.24 6.48 -3.20
C VAL A 128 -9.92 5.72 -2.06
N LEU A 129 -9.22 4.82 -1.39
CA LEU A 129 -9.75 4.08 -0.24
C LEU A 129 -9.88 4.99 1.00
N PRO A 130 -10.92 4.80 1.84
CA PRO A 130 -10.95 5.36 3.17
C PRO A 130 -9.65 5.03 3.91
N ALA A 131 -9.12 5.96 4.69
CA ALA A 131 -7.79 5.83 5.31
C ALA A 131 -7.63 4.51 6.08
N GLN A 132 -8.66 4.08 6.82
CA GLN A 132 -8.64 2.81 7.55
C GLN A 132 -8.53 1.58 6.61
N THR A 133 -9.24 1.59 5.49
CA THR A 133 -9.15 0.52 4.47
C THR A 133 -7.81 0.55 3.75
N GLY A 134 -7.25 1.73 3.47
CA GLY A 134 -5.89 1.86 2.96
C GLY A 134 -4.85 1.27 3.93
N LEU A 135 -4.96 1.56 5.23
CA LEU A 135 -4.10 0.98 6.27
C LEU A 135 -4.27 -0.55 6.37
N GLN A 136 -5.49 -1.07 6.19
CA GLN A 136 -5.75 -2.51 6.08
C GLN A 136 -4.98 -3.13 4.91
N VAL A 137 -4.96 -2.51 3.72
CA VAL A 137 -4.17 -2.99 2.58
C VAL A 137 -2.67 -3.01 2.89
N LEU A 138 -2.15 -2.02 3.61
CA LEU A 138 -0.75 -2.04 4.05
C LEU A 138 -0.49 -3.22 5.00
N ARG A 139 -1.37 -3.46 5.98
CA ARG A 139 -1.25 -4.62 6.87
C ARG A 139 -1.36 -5.94 6.10
N MET A 140 -2.22 -6.03 5.09
CA MET A 140 -2.28 -7.18 4.18
C MET A 140 -0.94 -7.42 3.50
N ARG A 141 -0.25 -6.36 3.03
CA ARG A 141 1.07 -6.48 2.40
C ARG A 141 2.12 -7.08 3.34
N ALA A 142 2.15 -6.66 4.60
CA ALA A 142 3.03 -7.22 5.63
C ALA A 142 2.68 -8.69 5.92
N LEU A 143 1.40 -9.00 6.09
CA LEU A 143 0.94 -10.36 6.38
C LEU A 143 1.18 -11.33 5.21
N SER A 144 1.07 -10.88 3.97
CA SER A 144 1.40 -11.66 2.78
C SER A 144 2.90 -12.00 2.71
N PHE A 145 3.78 -11.06 3.10
CA PHE A 145 5.21 -11.31 3.26
C PHE A 145 5.45 -12.37 4.35
N ARG A 146 4.72 -12.25 5.47
CA ARG A 146 4.81 -13.14 6.65
C ARG A 146 3.89 -14.36 6.59
N ARG A 147 3.39 -14.76 5.40
CA ARG A 147 2.33 -15.78 5.28
C ARG A 147 2.68 -17.12 5.92
N ALA A 148 3.96 -17.52 5.91
CA ALA A 148 4.42 -18.75 6.54
C ALA A 148 4.28 -18.69 8.07
N GLU A 149 4.58 -17.54 8.68
CA GLU A 149 4.42 -17.28 10.11
C GLU A 149 2.93 -17.20 10.48
N ALA A 150 2.13 -16.45 9.72
CA ALA A 150 0.70 -16.28 9.96
C ALA A 150 -0.08 -17.61 9.90
N ARG A 151 0.30 -18.53 9.01
CA ARG A 151 -0.33 -19.86 8.92
C ARG A 151 0.02 -20.81 10.06
N ARG A 152 1.19 -20.63 10.67
CA ARG A 152 1.61 -21.42 11.84
C ARG A 152 0.95 -20.95 13.14
N LEU A 153 0.19 -19.85 13.10
CA LEU A 153 -0.61 -19.42 14.25
C LEU A 153 -1.73 -20.42 14.49
N ILE A 154 -1.66 -21.09 15.64
CA ILE A 154 -2.67 -22.05 16.13
C ILE A 154 -3.68 -21.33 17.04
N ASP A 155 -3.25 -20.27 17.73
CA ASP A 155 -4.09 -19.53 18.68
C ASP A 155 -5.22 -18.74 17.98
N LYS A 156 -6.46 -19.00 18.40
CA LYS A 156 -7.66 -18.37 17.85
C LYS A 156 -7.65 -16.86 18.05
N ARG A 157 -7.20 -16.37 19.21
CA ARG A 157 -7.22 -14.94 19.55
C ARG A 157 -6.33 -14.13 18.60
N SER A 158 -5.10 -14.59 18.41
CA SER A 158 -4.14 -13.97 17.50
C SER A 158 -4.66 -13.93 16.06
N ARG A 159 -5.27 -15.04 15.59
CA ARG A 159 -5.86 -15.11 14.25
C ARG A 159 -7.04 -14.16 14.05
N SER A 160 -7.92 -14.06 15.06
CA SER A 160 -9.04 -13.11 15.06
C SER A 160 -8.54 -11.67 15.04
N GLN A 161 -7.55 -11.34 15.87
CA GLN A 161 -6.96 -10.01 15.94
C GLN A 161 -6.32 -9.60 14.61
N LEU A 162 -5.54 -10.49 13.98
CA LEU A 162 -4.95 -10.21 12.68
C LEU A 162 -6.02 -10.04 11.59
N SER A 163 -7.10 -10.85 11.63
CA SER A 163 -8.21 -10.71 10.68
C SER A 163 -8.91 -9.36 10.84
N GLU A 164 -9.13 -8.92 12.07
CA GLU A 164 -9.69 -7.60 12.39
C GLU A 164 -8.79 -6.48 11.87
N TRP A 165 -7.48 -6.56 12.14
CA TRP A 165 -6.53 -5.55 11.70
C TRP A 165 -6.41 -5.45 10.18
N ALA A 166 -6.48 -6.58 9.47
CA ALA A 166 -6.43 -6.66 8.02
C ALA A 166 -7.78 -6.39 7.34
N GLY A 167 -8.90 -6.47 8.07
CA GLY A 167 -10.24 -6.37 7.49
C GLY A 167 -10.68 -7.60 6.69
N VAL A 168 -9.88 -8.67 6.66
CA VAL A 168 -10.14 -9.90 5.92
C VAL A 168 -9.67 -11.11 6.73
N GLY A 169 -10.29 -12.27 6.52
CA GLY A 169 -9.85 -13.51 7.19
C GLY A 169 -8.41 -13.88 6.82
N ILE A 170 -7.56 -14.15 7.82
CA ILE A 170 -6.14 -14.49 7.59
C ILE A 170 -5.96 -15.75 6.74
N ASP A 171 -6.85 -16.73 6.83
CA ASP A 171 -6.81 -17.89 5.95
C ASP A 171 -6.94 -17.47 4.49
N ARG A 172 -7.95 -16.66 4.19
CA ARG A 172 -8.18 -16.14 2.85
C ARG A 172 -7.00 -15.32 2.34
N LEU A 173 -6.47 -14.43 3.18
CA LEU A 173 -5.31 -13.61 2.80
C LEU A 173 -4.09 -14.47 2.50
N THR A 174 -3.81 -15.46 3.34
CA THR A 174 -2.61 -16.30 3.19
C THR A 174 -2.75 -17.39 2.14
N GLN A 175 -3.96 -17.72 1.65
CA GLN A 175 -4.25 -18.66 0.54
C GLN A 175 -3.79 -18.12 -0.84
N ASP A 176 -2.54 -17.67 -0.95
CA ASP A 176 -1.90 -17.35 -2.21
C ASP A 176 -1.36 -18.65 -2.86
N ALA A 177 -1.56 -18.84 -4.17
CA ALA A 177 -1.06 -19.99 -4.91
C ALA A 177 0.48 -20.02 -5.00
N HIS A 178 1.16 -18.89 -4.83
CA HIS A 178 2.61 -18.73 -4.93
C HIS A 178 3.35 -19.03 -3.62
N LEU A 179 3.03 -20.16 -2.97
CA LEU A 179 3.60 -20.52 -1.68
C LEU A 179 5.09 -20.85 -1.72
N ALA A 180 5.57 -21.39 -2.85
CA ALA A 180 6.98 -21.68 -3.04
C ALA A 180 7.85 -20.42 -2.95
N ASP A 181 7.28 -19.25 -3.25
CA ASP A 181 7.99 -17.96 -3.27
C ASP A 181 7.89 -17.22 -1.93
N ALA A 182 7.58 -17.93 -0.84
CA ALA A 182 7.41 -17.30 0.47
C ALA A 182 8.76 -17.00 1.11
N PRO A 183 8.95 -15.78 1.66
CA PRO A 183 10.07 -15.53 2.54
C PRO A 183 10.09 -16.53 3.69
N ASP A 184 11.25 -17.15 3.91
CA ASP A 184 11.50 -17.95 5.11
C ASP A 184 11.69 -17.00 6.30
N THR A 185 10.57 -16.65 6.93
CA THR A 185 10.55 -15.72 8.06
C THR A 185 11.35 -16.22 9.25
N ALA A 186 11.45 -17.54 9.47
CA ALA A 186 12.26 -18.11 10.55
C ALA A 186 13.75 -17.83 10.31
N ARG A 187 14.21 -17.96 9.07
CA ARG A 187 15.57 -17.57 8.70
C ARG A 187 15.81 -16.06 8.81
N LEU A 188 14.81 -15.23 8.49
CA LEU A 188 14.91 -13.77 8.65
C LEU A 188 15.00 -13.35 10.12
N VAL A 189 14.20 -13.96 11.00
CA VAL A 189 14.31 -13.77 12.46
C VAL A 189 15.73 -14.10 12.92
N ALA A 190 16.28 -15.25 12.51
CA ALA A 190 17.60 -15.71 12.94
C ALA A 190 18.77 -14.88 12.38
N ARG A 191 18.69 -14.39 11.13
CA ARG A 191 19.81 -13.74 10.44
C ARG A 191 19.82 -12.23 10.50
N VAL A 192 18.65 -11.60 10.50
CA VAL A 192 18.51 -10.14 10.39
C VAL A 192 17.63 -9.54 11.48
N ALA A 193 17.36 -10.31 12.55
CA ALA A 193 16.58 -9.88 13.70
C ALA A 193 15.20 -9.32 13.33
N MET A 194 14.54 -9.90 12.32
CA MET A 194 13.16 -9.55 11.99
C MET A 194 12.26 -9.83 13.21
N PRO A 195 11.48 -8.85 13.72
CA PRO A 195 10.59 -9.09 14.84
C PRO A 195 9.54 -10.16 14.52
N PRO A 196 9.15 -11.03 15.46
CA PRO A 196 8.06 -11.97 15.26
C PRO A 196 6.71 -11.23 15.19
N LEU A 197 5.72 -11.83 14.54
CA LEU A 197 4.39 -11.26 14.34
C LEU A 197 3.68 -10.93 15.67
N ALA A 198 3.95 -11.70 16.73
CA ALA A 198 3.40 -11.45 18.07
C ALA A 198 3.93 -10.17 18.73
N ALA A 199 5.04 -9.60 18.23
CA ALA A 199 5.60 -8.35 18.71
C ALA A 199 5.08 -7.12 17.95
N LEU A 200 4.28 -7.32 16.89
CA LEU A 200 3.72 -6.24 16.08
C LEU A 200 2.28 -5.94 16.48
N ASP A 201 1.95 -4.66 16.51
CA ASP A 201 0.57 -4.19 16.57
C ASP A 201 0.07 -3.82 15.15
N ALA A 202 -1.16 -3.30 15.08
CA ALA A 202 -1.77 -2.87 13.83
C ALA A 202 -0.99 -1.74 13.13
N ALA A 203 -0.34 -0.85 13.88
CA ALA A 203 0.43 0.26 13.34
C ALA A 203 1.78 -0.21 12.80
N GLY A 204 2.47 -1.07 13.54
CA GLY A 204 3.71 -1.73 13.14
C GLY A 204 3.52 -2.55 11.86
N LEU A 205 2.42 -3.29 11.73
CA LEU A 205 2.10 -4.00 10.48
C LEU A 205 1.83 -3.06 9.30
N ALA A 206 1.14 -1.93 9.53
CA ALA A 206 0.90 -0.95 8.46
C ALA A 206 2.21 -0.28 8.00
N LEU A 207 3.10 0.05 8.93
CA LEU A 207 4.42 0.61 8.66
C LEU A 207 5.31 -0.38 7.88
N GLU A 208 5.34 -1.63 8.32
CA GLU A 208 6.07 -2.69 7.62
C GLU A 208 5.54 -2.90 6.20
N GLY A 209 4.22 -2.96 6.05
CA GLY A 209 3.55 -3.08 4.76
C GLY A 209 3.83 -1.92 3.83
N CYS A 210 3.83 -0.69 4.35
CA CYS A 210 4.22 0.50 3.60
C CYS A 210 5.67 0.40 3.10
N ALA A 211 6.59 -0.01 3.97
CA ALA A 211 8.00 -0.15 3.62
C ALA A 211 8.22 -1.21 2.51
N LEU A 212 7.56 -2.37 2.61
CA LEU A 212 7.58 -3.41 1.58
C LEU A 212 6.99 -2.93 0.25
N LEU A 213 5.87 -2.22 0.30
CA LEU A 213 5.20 -1.68 -0.88
C LEU A 213 6.09 -0.65 -1.58
N LEU A 214 6.66 0.31 -0.84
CA LEU A 214 7.58 1.32 -1.38
C LEU A 214 8.86 0.69 -1.96
N ARG A 215 9.39 -0.36 -1.32
CA ARG A 215 10.52 -1.13 -1.83
C ARG A 215 10.22 -1.70 -3.21
N ASP A 216 9.09 -2.41 -3.35
CA ASP A 216 8.71 -3.06 -4.61
C ASP A 216 8.40 -2.04 -5.72
N LEU A 217 7.79 -0.89 -5.38
CA LEU A 217 7.51 0.16 -6.36
C LEU A 217 8.76 0.91 -6.81
N THR A 218 9.73 1.13 -5.93
CA THR A 218 11.02 1.74 -6.29
C THR A 218 11.80 0.85 -7.26
N THR A 219 11.70 -0.48 -7.11
CA THR A 219 12.30 -1.41 -8.07
C THR A 219 11.61 -1.44 -9.43
N ALA A 220 10.32 -1.06 -9.48
CA ALA A 220 9.54 -1.07 -10.72
C ALA A 220 9.63 0.24 -11.52
N ASP A 221 9.92 1.38 -10.87
CA ASP A 221 10.05 2.70 -11.52
C ASP A 221 11.17 3.53 -10.87
N PRO A 222 12.37 3.60 -11.50
CA PRO A 222 13.51 4.34 -10.96
C PRO A 222 13.44 5.86 -11.19
N ALA A 223 12.38 6.40 -11.83
CA ALA A 223 12.30 7.81 -12.26
C ALA A 223 12.09 8.86 -11.13
N GLY A 224 12.46 8.52 -9.89
CA GLY A 224 12.53 9.42 -8.74
C GLY A 224 11.40 9.21 -7.70
N PRO A 225 11.59 9.68 -6.46
CA PRO A 225 10.73 9.33 -5.32
C PRO A 225 9.44 10.17 -5.33
N ARG A 226 8.47 9.82 -6.17
CA ARG A 226 7.09 10.22 -5.94
C ARG A 226 6.44 9.15 -5.09
N LEU A 227 6.00 9.53 -3.88
CA LEU A 227 5.15 8.65 -3.08
C LEU A 227 3.88 8.38 -3.88
N PRO A 228 3.53 7.11 -4.15
CA PRO A 228 2.48 6.81 -5.11
C PRO A 228 1.07 6.98 -4.54
N PHE A 229 0.94 7.12 -3.22
CA PHE A 229 -0.31 7.37 -2.47
C PHE A 229 -0.09 8.48 -1.44
N PRO A 230 0.14 9.74 -1.88
CA PRO A 230 0.47 10.84 -0.97
C PRO A 230 -0.64 11.16 0.04
N LEU A 231 -1.91 10.86 -0.26
CA LEU A 231 -3.00 11.11 0.69
C LEU A 231 -3.01 10.05 1.80
N LEU A 232 -3.05 8.77 1.48
CA LEU A 232 -3.00 7.68 2.46
C LEU A 232 -1.73 7.74 3.32
N ARG A 233 -0.62 8.24 2.75
CA ARG A 233 0.62 8.47 3.50
C ARG A 233 0.41 9.32 4.74
N LEU A 234 -0.55 10.25 4.75
CA LEU A 234 -0.83 11.09 5.91
C LEU A 234 -1.36 10.30 7.10
N ALA A 235 -1.91 9.10 6.90
CA ALA A 235 -2.39 8.22 7.98
C ALA A 235 -1.23 7.50 8.72
N LEU A 236 0.00 7.64 8.23
CA LEU A 236 1.21 7.10 8.83
C LEU A 236 2.08 8.23 9.39
N PRO A 237 2.93 7.95 10.40
CA PRO A 237 3.90 8.91 10.93
C PRO A 237 4.67 9.67 9.86
N ARG A 238 4.81 10.99 9.99
CA ARG A 238 5.47 11.87 9.00
C ARG A 238 6.91 11.44 8.67
N VAL A 239 7.61 10.88 9.66
CA VAL A 239 8.90 10.22 9.45
C VAL A 239 8.63 8.71 9.49
N LEU A 240 8.78 8.04 8.34
CA LEU A 240 8.61 6.58 8.32
C LEU A 240 9.84 5.93 8.95
N PRO A 241 9.68 5.09 9.99
CA PRO A 241 10.75 4.22 10.41
C PRO A 241 11.02 3.20 9.30
N THR A 242 12.27 3.10 8.85
CA THR A 242 12.70 1.98 8.01
C THR A 242 13.07 0.82 8.93
N PRO A 243 12.39 -0.34 8.87
CA PRO A 243 12.75 -1.47 9.71
C PRO A 243 14.19 -1.93 9.38
N PRO A 244 15.11 -1.99 10.37
CA PRO A 244 16.51 -2.33 10.10
C PRO A 244 16.69 -3.68 9.41
N TRP A 245 15.83 -4.65 9.76
CA TRP A 245 15.85 -5.97 9.15
C TRP A 245 15.55 -5.93 7.65
N LEU A 246 14.70 -4.99 7.19
CA LEU A 246 14.29 -4.91 5.79
C LEU A 246 15.44 -4.43 4.89
N ALA A 247 16.29 -3.53 5.41
CA ALA A 247 17.50 -3.10 4.71
C ALA A 247 18.51 -4.24 4.50
N ALA A 248 18.47 -5.28 5.34
CA ALA A 248 19.32 -6.46 5.23
C ALA A 248 18.72 -7.58 4.36
N VAL A 249 17.48 -7.42 3.87
CA VAL A 249 16.80 -8.39 3.01
C VAL A 249 17.01 -8.04 1.53
N PRO A 250 17.45 -8.99 0.68
CA PRO A 250 17.59 -8.75 -0.75
C PRO A 250 16.27 -8.29 -1.39
N PRO A 251 16.27 -7.27 -2.27
CA PRO A 251 15.05 -6.76 -2.89
C PRO A 251 14.35 -7.78 -3.79
N GLN A 252 15.07 -8.81 -4.25
CA GLN A 252 14.51 -9.91 -5.04
C GLN A 252 13.59 -10.83 -4.21
N LEU A 253 13.78 -10.86 -2.89
CA LEU A 253 12.93 -11.66 -2.01
C LEU A 253 11.53 -11.02 -1.94
N ASP A 254 10.54 -11.75 -2.44
CA ASP A 254 9.14 -11.29 -2.53
C ASP A 254 8.97 -10.05 -3.43
N ALA A 255 9.78 -9.91 -4.49
CA ALA A 255 9.75 -8.74 -5.39
C ALA A 255 8.38 -8.52 -6.07
N LEU A 256 7.65 -9.60 -6.36
CA LEU A 256 6.30 -9.55 -6.93
C LEU A 256 5.20 -9.47 -5.87
N GLY A 257 5.55 -9.37 -4.59
CA GLY A 257 4.59 -9.44 -3.47
C GLY A 257 3.51 -8.35 -3.55
N THR A 258 3.88 -7.11 -3.91
CA THR A 258 2.91 -6.04 -4.11
C THR A 258 2.01 -6.29 -5.32
N ALA A 259 2.55 -6.74 -6.46
CA ALA A 259 1.75 -7.05 -7.65
C ALA A 259 0.74 -8.19 -7.39
N ARG A 260 1.17 -9.24 -6.68
CA ARG A 260 0.30 -10.35 -6.26
C ARG A 260 -0.83 -9.90 -5.33
N LEU A 261 -0.53 -9.00 -4.39
CA LEU A 261 -1.57 -8.42 -3.54
C LEU A 261 -2.58 -7.64 -4.39
N PHE A 262 -2.11 -6.75 -5.27
CA PHE A 262 -2.97 -5.93 -6.12
C PHE A 262 -3.85 -6.77 -7.06
N ALA A 263 -3.34 -7.89 -7.57
CA ALA A 263 -4.12 -8.86 -8.36
C ALA A 263 -5.34 -9.42 -7.60
N ARG A 264 -5.27 -9.46 -6.27
CA ARG A 264 -6.27 -10.07 -5.38
C ARG A 264 -7.14 -9.04 -4.66
N LEU A 265 -6.87 -7.74 -4.78
CA LEU A 265 -7.59 -6.72 -4.01
C LEU A 265 -9.09 -6.68 -4.32
N SER A 266 -9.52 -6.92 -5.56
CA SER A 266 -10.94 -7.00 -5.90
C SER A 266 -11.65 -8.17 -5.23
N GLU A 267 -10.93 -9.27 -5.01
CA GLU A 267 -11.42 -10.45 -4.29
C GLU A 267 -11.46 -10.18 -2.78
N LEU A 268 -10.37 -9.65 -2.23
CA LEU A 268 -10.19 -9.40 -0.80
C LEU A 268 -11.08 -8.26 -0.27
N LEU A 269 -11.36 -7.26 -1.10
CA LEU A 269 -12.19 -6.10 -0.79
C LEU A 269 -13.37 -6.00 -1.78
N PRO A 270 -14.39 -6.87 -1.66
CA PRO A 270 -15.48 -6.94 -2.63
C PRO A 270 -16.28 -5.63 -2.76
N GLU A 271 -16.37 -4.83 -1.69
CA GLU A 271 -17.00 -3.50 -1.67
C GLU A 271 -16.24 -2.48 -2.54
N TRP A 272 -14.97 -2.75 -2.80
CA TRP A 272 -14.06 -1.95 -3.62
C TRP A 272 -13.62 -2.67 -4.89
N ALA A 273 -14.30 -3.76 -5.28
CA ALA A 273 -13.96 -4.52 -6.48
C ALA A 273 -13.99 -3.66 -7.74
N TRP A 274 -14.91 -2.70 -7.82
CA TRP A 274 -15.01 -1.72 -8.91
C TRP A 274 -13.79 -0.80 -9.05
N LEU A 275 -13.01 -0.62 -7.98
CA LEU A 275 -11.80 0.21 -7.98
C LEU A 275 -10.58 -0.59 -8.47
N PHE A 276 -10.53 -1.90 -8.18
CA PHE A 276 -9.35 -2.73 -8.45
C PHE A 276 -9.51 -3.71 -9.63
N GLY A 277 -10.74 -4.03 -10.02
CA GLY A 277 -11.09 -4.90 -11.16
C GLY A 277 -11.16 -4.17 -12.49
#